data_AF-A0AAU9JED4-F1
#
_entry.id   AF-A0AAU9JED4-F1
#
_cell.length_a   1.000
_cell.length_b   1.000
_cell.length_c   1.000
_cell.angle_alpha   90.00
_cell.angle_beta   90.00
_cell.angle_gamma   90.00
#
_symmetry.space_group_name_H-M   'P 1'
#
loop_
_entity.id
_entity.type
_entity.pdbx_description
1 polymer ?
#
loop_
_entity_poly.entity_id
_entity_poly.type
_entity_poly.pdbx_seq_one_letter_code
_entity_poly.pdbx_strand_id
1 'polypeptide(L)'
;MINSVFNQNPLSIAILKGFKNCITSVILSLDNYLVIHPYSLKNLSIDSLIKLNLSSCGSLVTFYQSIFRKDTSEHLAKFCCNSAQLPVQFLSKNIYIENRNLLSKEALKEQEKPIAFMSSHILLDLTFGSQKSIDFLYSIHDSPNPNIIMTSLIQDIIRYKWRKISWVMYFQAFVYMLYMLLLSFYVLYFIENDSFLFVLFFLSMLLSLYEVYQFFASPLSYIKDLWNYIDIARTISSILYFVISLTTSASTITREVLSFLVIISWLRGIAYFRVFSNTRYMVNLISEVIKDMTSFLILLFYSTLSFAFIFLVLDNNNPQFIDYLKISYRFDVGDFDTADMNSMQWICFFLVSMINMIVMLNLLIAIMGDTFGKVQENYQIVTAMSF
;
A
#
# COMPACT_ATOMS: atom_id res chain seq x y z
N MET A 1 -0.70 1.30 38.96
CA MET A 1 -1.14 -0.09 39.13
C MET A 1 -0.11 -0.78 39.98
N ILE A 2 -0.54 -1.51 41.01
CA ILE A 2 0.39 -2.34 41.79
C ILE A 2 0.76 -3.51 40.88
N ASN A 3 2.06 -3.69 40.65
CA ASN A 3 2.56 -4.84 39.91
C ASN A 3 2.45 -6.08 40.81
N SER A 4 1.99 -7.19 40.25
CA SER A 4 2.06 -8.48 40.95
C SER A 4 3.52 -8.89 41.15
N VAL A 5 3.74 -9.92 41.99
CA VAL A 5 5.06 -10.57 42.19
C VAL A 5 5.69 -11.01 40.86
N PHE A 6 4.88 -11.20 39.81
CA PHE A 6 5.31 -11.56 38.45
C PHE A 6 5.48 -10.35 37.51
N ASN A 7 5.57 -9.12 38.03
CA ASN A 7 5.63 -7.88 37.24
C ASN A 7 4.41 -7.67 36.30
N GLN A 8 3.28 -8.32 36.56
CA GLN A 8 2.06 -8.16 35.77
C GLN A 8 1.17 -7.09 36.38
N ASN A 9 0.64 -6.20 35.54
CA ASN A 9 -0.37 -5.22 35.92
C ASN A 9 -1.79 -5.76 35.64
N PRO A 10 -2.84 -5.27 36.33
CA PRO A 10 -4.23 -5.67 36.08
C PRO A 10 -4.64 -5.63 34.61
N LEU A 11 -4.11 -4.68 33.84
CA LEU A 11 -4.31 -4.59 32.41
C LEU A 11 -3.71 -5.80 31.66
N SER A 12 -2.46 -6.18 31.93
CA SER A 12 -1.81 -7.35 31.30
C SER A 12 -2.54 -8.64 31.62
N ILE A 13 -3.06 -8.80 32.84
CA ILE A 13 -3.86 -9.98 33.22
C ILE A 13 -5.19 -9.99 32.47
N ALA A 14 -5.88 -8.85 32.38
CA ALA A 14 -7.13 -8.73 31.65
C ALA A 14 -6.95 -9.00 30.14
N ILE A 15 -5.84 -8.54 29.55
CA ILE A 15 -5.44 -8.83 28.16
C ILE A 15 -5.18 -10.33 27.98
N LEU A 16 -4.37 -10.95 28.85
CA LEU A 16 -4.04 -12.38 28.77
C LEU A 16 -5.28 -13.27 28.90
N LYS A 17 -6.28 -12.85 29.69
CA LYS A 17 -7.54 -13.58 29.88
C LYS A 17 -8.63 -13.21 28.86
N GLY A 18 -8.41 -12.20 28.02
CA GLY A 18 -9.38 -11.77 27.00
C GLY A 18 -10.63 -11.10 27.57
N PHE A 19 -10.59 -10.56 28.79
CA PHE A 19 -11.76 -9.95 29.45
C PHE A 19 -12.04 -8.54 28.93
N LYS A 20 -12.76 -8.44 27.81
CA LYS A 20 -13.02 -7.18 27.10
C LYS A 20 -13.59 -6.07 27.99
N ASN A 21 -14.57 -6.38 28.84
CA ASN A 21 -15.18 -5.38 29.73
C ASN A 21 -14.17 -4.83 30.74
N CYS A 22 -13.35 -5.70 31.33
CA CYS A 22 -12.30 -5.28 32.26
C CYS A 22 -11.24 -4.43 31.55
N ILE A 23 -10.83 -4.79 30.33
CA ILE A 23 -9.88 -4.00 29.53
C ILE A 23 -10.43 -2.60 29.32
N THR A 24 -11.69 -2.47 28.87
CA THR A 24 -12.33 -1.18 28.61
C THR A 24 -12.43 -0.33 29.89
N SER A 25 -12.88 -0.90 31.01
CA SER A 25 -12.96 -0.17 32.28
C SER A 25 -11.59 0.28 32.80
N VAL A 26 -10.55 -0.54 32.63
CA VAL A 26 -9.18 -0.18 33.00
C VAL A 26 -8.64 0.93 32.09
N ILE A 27 -8.92 0.89 30.79
CA ILE A 27 -8.50 1.94 29.83
C ILE A 27 -9.20 3.27 30.11
N LEU A 28 -10.50 3.26 30.40
CA LEU A 28 -11.23 4.50 30.71
C LEU A 28 -10.75 5.16 32.02
N SER A 29 -10.32 4.35 33.00
CA SER A 29 -9.77 4.86 34.27
C SER A 29 -8.28 5.19 34.20
N LEU A 30 -7.57 4.70 33.17
CA LEU A 30 -6.13 4.89 32.99
C LEU A 30 -5.76 6.36 32.80
N ASP A 31 -6.59 7.15 32.13
CA ASP A 31 -6.30 8.54 31.81
C ASP A 31 -6.10 9.38 33.08
N ASN A 32 -7.03 9.30 34.03
CA ASN A 32 -6.91 9.98 35.32
C ASN A 32 -5.77 9.40 36.18
N TYR A 33 -5.56 8.08 36.10
CA TYR A 33 -4.54 7.40 36.88
C TYR A 33 -3.11 7.73 36.43
N LEU A 34 -2.88 7.89 35.12
CA LEU A 34 -1.57 8.25 34.56
C LEU A 34 -1.14 9.67 34.89
N VAL A 35 -2.09 10.59 35.17
CA VAL A 35 -1.76 11.95 35.65
C VAL A 35 -1.04 11.85 37.00
N ILE A 36 -1.53 10.98 37.87
CA ILE A 36 -1.03 10.83 39.25
C ILE A 36 0.20 9.91 39.28
N HIS A 37 0.22 8.88 38.44
CA HIS A 37 1.26 7.85 38.42
C HIS A 37 1.78 7.57 36.99
N PRO A 38 2.65 8.44 36.44
CA PRO A 38 3.13 8.37 35.05
C PRO A 38 3.96 7.11 34.72
N TYR A 39 4.52 6.43 35.73
CA TYR A 39 5.36 5.24 35.52
C TYR A 39 4.62 3.91 35.68
N SER A 40 3.30 3.95 35.87
CA SER A 40 2.50 2.77 36.18
C SER A 40 2.40 1.75 35.05
N LEU A 41 2.70 2.16 33.81
CA LEU A 41 2.72 1.30 32.62
C LEU A 41 4.12 0.84 32.21
N LYS A 42 5.17 1.15 32.99
CA LYS A 42 6.57 0.81 32.65
C LYS A 42 6.80 -0.66 32.35
N ASN A 43 6.09 -1.55 33.03
CA ASN A 43 6.25 -3.00 32.92
C ASN A 43 5.27 -3.65 31.92
N LEU A 44 4.49 -2.86 31.16
CA LEU A 44 3.64 -3.43 30.13
C LEU A 44 4.52 -4.00 29.02
N SER A 45 4.51 -5.33 28.87
CA SER A 45 5.23 -6.02 27.79
C SER A 45 4.66 -5.66 26.42
N ILE A 46 5.54 -5.61 25.41
CA ILE A 46 5.13 -5.41 24.02
C ILE A 46 4.19 -6.53 23.52
N ASP A 47 4.35 -7.75 24.04
CA ASP A 47 3.48 -8.88 23.72
C ASP A 47 2.04 -8.65 24.21
N SER A 48 1.88 -7.92 25.33
CA SER A 48 0.55 -7.51 25.81
C SER A 48 -0.06 -6.44 24.91
N LEU A 49 0.76 -5.53 24.36
CA LEU A 49 0.29 -4.54 23.37
C LEU A 49 -0.14 -5.20 22.07
N ILE A 50 0.63 -6.17 21.56
CA ILE A 50 0.29 -6.94 20.35
C ILE A 50 -1.08 -7.62 20.54
N LYS A 51 -1.28 -8.30 21.67
CA LYS A 51 -2.57 -8.95 21.99
C LYS A 51 -3.70 -7.93 22.16
N LEU A 52 -3.41 -6.76 22.72
CA LEU A 52 -4.38 -5.68 22.87
C LEU A 52 -4.79 -5.15 21.48
N ASN A 53 -3.86 -4.90 20.58
CA ASN A 53 -4.13 -4.42 19.22
C ASN A 53 -5.02 -5.39 18.42
N LEU A 54 -4.78 -6.69 18.58
CA LEU A 54 -5.59 -7.73 17.96
C LEU A 54 -6.95 -7.92 18.66
N SER A 55 -7.13 -7.37 19.86
CA SER A 55 -8.42 -7.39 20.54
C SER A 55 -9.37 -6.38 19.91
N SER A 56 -10.63 -6.77 19.70
CA SER A 56 -11.69 -5.86 19.21
C SER A 56 -12.19 -4.88 20.27
N CYS A 57 -11.27 -4.28 21.04
CA CYS A 57 -11.60 -3.30 22.06
C CYS A 57 -11.83 -1.92 21.44
N GLY A 58 -13.05 -1.37 21.58
CA GLY A 58 -13.38 -0.03 21.07
C GLY A 58 -12.60 1.11 21.73
N SER A 59 -12.05 0.90 22.94
CA SER A 59 -11.28 1.89 23.68
C SER A 59 -9.78 1.94 23.32
N LEU A 60 -9.36 1.29 22.24
CA LEU A 60 -7.94 1.27 21.87
C LEU A 60 -7.40 2.65 21.49
N VAL A 61 -8.22 3.47 20.83
CA VAL A 61 -7.85 4.82 20.42
C VAL A 61 -7.59 5.70 21.66
N THR A 62 -8.48 5.62 22.65
CA THR A 62 -8.32 6.37 23.91
C THR A 62 -7.11 5.88 24.70
N PHE A 63 -6.80 4.57 24.65
CA PHE A 63 -5.59 4.02 25.23
C PHE A 63 -4.32 4.64 24.62
N TYR A 64 -4.17 4.62 23.30
CA TYR A 64 -2.98 5.20 22.64
C TYR A 64 -2.86 6.71 22.84
N GLN A 65 -3.98 7.44 22.90
CA GLN A 65 -3.99 8.85 23.27
C GLN A 65 -3.58 9.07 24.73
N SER A 66 -4.02 8.21 25.65
CA SER A 66 -3.67 8.33 27.09
C SER A 66 -2.19 8.04 27.38
N ILE A 67 -1.54 7.21 26.56
CA ILE A 67 -0.12 6.85 26.73
C ILE A 67 0.83 7.92 26.22
N PHE A 68 0.42 8.67 25.19
CA PHE A 68 1.27 9.68 24.57
C PHE A 68 0.85 11.06 25.01
N ARG A 69 1.56 11.58 26.02
CA ARG A 69 1.16 12.78 26.74
C ARG A 69 2.24 13.84 26.73
N LYS A 70 1.77 15.07 26.92
CA LYS A 70 2.62 16.23 27.16
C LYS A 70 3.25 16.10 28.54
N ASP A 71 4.57 16.08 28.58
CA ASP A 71 5.31 16.18 29.83
C ASP A 71 5.29 17.64 30.29
N THR A 72 4.77 17.87 31.49
CA THR A 72 4.63 19.20 32.11
C THR A 72 5.71 19.48 33.14
N SER A 73 6.71 18.61 33.26
CA SER A 73 7.75 18.74 34.26
C SER A 73 8.51 20.08 34.13
N GLU A 74 8.70 20.74 35.28
CA GLU A 74 9.22 22.12 35.35
C GLU A 74 10.65 22.28 34.82
N HIS A 75 11.40 21.18 34.74
CA HIS A 75 12.78 21.16 34.26
C HIS A 75 12.90 21.20 32.73
N LEU A 76 11.79 21.09 32.00
CA LEU A 76 11.76 21.16 30.54
C LEU A 76 11.57 22.61 30.08
N ALA A 77 12.31 22.98 29.03
CA ALA A 77 12.20 24.32 28.48
C ALA A 77 10.84 24.53 27.81
N LYS A 78 10.24 25.71 28.03
CA LYS A 78 8.95 26.05 27.44
C LYS A 78 9.08 26.69 26.06
N PHE A 79 10.29 27.12 25.68
CA PHE A 79 10.54 27.86 24.44
C PHE A 79 11.82 27.38 23.72
N CYS A 80 11.86 27.59 22.40
CA CYS A 80 13.00 27.29 21.54
C CYS A 80 13.18 28.38 20.45
N CYS A 81 14.41 28.49 19.93
CA CYS A 81 14.78 29.37 18.82
C CYS A 81 13.97 29.11 17.54
N ASN A 82 13.76 30.16 16.75
CA ASN A 82 13.02 30.08 15.48
C ASN A 82 13.67 29.20 14.40
N SER A 83 14.98 28.98 14.48
CA SER A 83 15.78 28.18 13.54
C SER A 83 15.65 26.66 13.74
N ALA A 84 15.01 26.21 14.83
CA ALA A 84 14.86 24.77 15.10
C ALA A 84 13.83 24.11 14.18
N GLN A 85 14.24 23.04 13.50
CA GLN A 85 13.33 22.19 12.71
C GLN A 85 12.52 21.27 13.63
N LEU A 86 11.29 21.68 13.96
CA LEU A 86 10.33 20.89 14.72
C LEU A 86 9.40 20.10 13.76
N PRO A 87 8.86 18.94 14.18
CA PRO A 87 9.11 18.22 15.42
C PRO A 87 10.42 17.42 15.39
N VAL A 88 11.16 17.42 16.51
CA VAL A 88 12.34 16.55 16.70
C VAL A 88 11.93 15.31 17.49
N GLN A 89 12.40 14.14 17.06
CA GLN A 89 12.08 12.85 17.66
C GLN A 89 13.34 12.26 18.30
N PHE A 90 13.25 11.82 19.55
CA PHE A 90 14.34 11.20 20.29
C PHE A 90 13.90 9.83 20.82
N LEU A 91 14.78 8.84 20.65
CA LEU A 91 14.59 7.53 21.25
C LEU A 91 15.33 7.48 22.60
N SER A 92 14.62 7.05 23.64
CA SER A 92 15.18 6.90 24.99
C SER A 92 14.92 5.48 25.50
N LYS A 93 15.86 4.97 26.31
CA LYS A 93 15.66 3.74 27.08
C LYS A 93 14.86 3.98 28.36
N ASN A 94 14.69 5.25 28.73
CA ASN A 94 13.98 5.71 29.92
C ASN A 94 12.66 6.37 29.53
N ILE A 95 11.64 6.22 30.37
CA ILE A 95 10.33 6.85 30.19
C ILE A 95 10.39 8.36 30.49
N TYR A 96 11.32 8.77 31.37
CA TYR A 96 11.51 10.19 31.68
C TYR A 96 12.39 10.86 30.63
N ILE A 97 12.13 12.15 30.44
CA ILE A 97 12.86 12.99 29.51
C ILE A 97 14.15 13.49 30.18
N GLU A 98 15.31 13.09 29.65
CA GLU A 98 16.59 13.64 30.08
C GLU A 98 16.90 14.91 29.28
N ASN A 99 16.90 16.06 29.96
CA ASN A 99 17.12 17.37 29.32
C ASN A 99 18.51 17.52 28.67
N ARG A 100 19.49 16.68 29.04
CA ARG A 100 20.90 16.87 28.66
C ARG A 100 21.20 16.74 27.15
N ASN A 101 20.32 16.12 26.35
CA ASN A 101 20.62 15.78 24.94
C ASN A 101 19.55 16.18 23.91
N LEU A 102 18.48 16.89 24.30
CA LEU A 102 17.35 17.14 23.40
C LEU A 102 17.57 18.35 22.48
N LEU A 103 18.15 19.43 23.00
CA LEU A 103 18.39 20.67 22.26
C LEU A 103 19.72 21.25 22.72
N SER A 104 20.49 21.87 21.82
CA SER A 104 21.70 22.59 22.21
C SER A 104 21.34 23.69 23.20
N LYS A 105 22.20 23.96 24.18
CA LYS A 105 21.96 25.00 25.21
C LYS A 105 21.74 26.40 24.63
N GLU A 106 22.16 26.63 23.39
CA GLU A 106 21.95 27.86 22.63
C GLU A 106 20.53 27.94 22.05
N ALA A 107 19.99 26.82 21.54
CA ALA A 107 18.64 26.73 20.99
C ALA A 107 17.51 26.92 22.02
N LEU A 108 17.84 26.86 23.31
CA LEU A 108 16.91 26.96 24.45
C LEU A 108 16.87 28.37 25.08
N LYS A 109 17.75 29.29 24.66
CA LYS A 109 17.87 30.63 25.27
C LYS A 109 16.88 31.65 24.70
N GLU A 110 16.42 31.49 23.46
CA GLU A 110 15.53 32.45 22.83
C GLU A 110 14.06 32.06 23.07
N GLN A 111 13.32 32.94 23.76
CA GLN A 111 11.91 32.76 24.13
C GLN A 111 10.96 33.07 22.95
N GLU A 112 11.19 32.47 21.79
CA GLU A 112 10.49 32.89 20.58
C GLU A 112 9.32 31.96 20.22
N LYS A 113 9.51 30.63 20.26
CA LYS A 113 8.45 29.66 19.96
C LYS A 113 8.11 28.77 21.15
N PRO A 114 6.84 28.67 21.57
CA PRO A 114 6.43 27.74 22.62
C PRO A 114 6.58 26.29 22.12
N ILE A 115 7.24 25.46 22.92
CA ILE A 115 7.43 24.04 22.63
C ILE A 115 6.73 23.16 23.67
N ALA A 116 6.29 21.99 23.23
CA ALA A 116 5.71 20.97 24.08
C ALA A 116 6.49 19.68 23.88
N PHE A 117 6.93 19.07 24.98
CA PHE A 117 7.53 17.76 24.95
C PHE A 117 6.43 16.72 25.11
N MET A 118 6.40 15.74 24.21
CA MET A 118 5.52 14.58 24.29
C MET A 118 6.37 13.35 24.58
N SER A 119 5.92 12.50 25.50
CA SER A 119 6.58 11.23 25.84
C SER A 119 5.59 10.07 25.83
N SER A 120 6.06 8.90 25.39
CA SER A 120 5.33 7.65 25.57
C SER A 120 5.56 7.12 26.98
N HIS A 121 4.48 6.84 27.72
CA HIS A 121 4.53 6.19 29.03
C HIS A 121 4.77 4.68 28.96
N ILE A 122 5.04 4.13 27.77
CA ILE A 122 5.40 2.73 27.53
C ILE A 122 6.70 2.64 26.73
N LEU A 123 7.54 1.66 27.09
CA LEU A 123 8.74 1.30 26.35
C LEU A 123 8.35 0.48 25.11
N LEU A 124 8.58 1.06 23.93
CA LEU A 124 8.35 0.41 22.65
C LEU A 124 9.69 0.00 22.04
N ASP A 125 9.78 -1.23 21.56
CA ASP A 125 10.91 -1.65 20.76
C ASP A 125 10.78 -1.08 19.35
N LEU A 126 11.51 -0.01 19.08
CA LEU A 126 11.54 0.67 17.78
C LEU A 126 12.79 0.33 16.97
N THR A 127 13.59 -0.64 17.42
CA THR A 127 14.80 -1.06 16.71
C THR A 127 14.46 -1.61 15.32
N PHE A 128 15.30 -1.31 14.33
CA PHE A 128 15.10 -1.74 12.95
C PHE A 128 15.39 -3.23 12.80
N GLY A 129 14.50 -3.97 12.15
CA GLY A 129 14.66 -5.41 11.93
C GLY A 129 14.41 -6.29 13.17
N SER A 130 14.05 -5.72 14.33
CA SER A 130 13.62 -6.52 15.48
C SER A 130 12.27 -7.17 15.21
N GLN A 131 12.18 -8.48 15.46
CA GLN A 131 10.94 -9.24 15.34
C GLN A 131 9.80 -8.61 16.16
N LYS A 132 10.09 -8.14 17.37
CA LYS A 132 9.08 -7.50 18.25
C LYS A 132 8.54 -6.20 17.67
N SER A 133 9.40 -5.42 17.01
CA SER A 133 8.96 -4.21 16.33
C SER A 133 8.11 -4.53 15.11
N ILE A 134 8.43 -5.59 14.37
CA ILE A 134 7.71 -6.02 13.18
C ILE A 134 6.33 -6.56 13.58
N ASP A 135 6.29 -7.45 14.57
CA ASP A 135 5.05 -8.01 15.11
C ASP A 135 4.11 -6.93 15.67
N PHE A 136 4.68 -5.89 16.30
CA PHE A 136 3.92 -4.73 16.74
C PHE A 136 3.27 -3.98 15.57
N LEU A 137 4.01 -3.72 14.48
CA LEU A 137 3.45 -3.06 13.29
C LEU A 137 2.37 -3.93 12.62
N TYR A 138 2.61 -5.25 12.48
CA TYR A 138 1.60 -6.17 11.97
C TYR A 138 0.34 -6.18 12.85
N SER A 139 0.48 -6.14 14.18
CA SER A 139 -0.67 -6.09 15.08
C SER A 139 -1.52 -4.82 14.93
N ILE A 140 -0.90 -3.69 14.53
CA ILE A 140 -1.61 -2.44 14.23
C ILE A 140 -2.33 -2.57 12.88
N HIS A 141 -1.64 -3.10 11.87
CA HIS A 141 -2.22 -3.33 10.54
C HIS A 141 -3.42 -4.28 10.58
N ASP A 142 -3.29 -5.40 11.29
CA ASP A 142 -4.31 -6.45 11.42
C ASP A 142 -5.35 -6.14 12.51
N SER A 143 -5.30 -4.94 13.10
CA SER A 143 -6.24 -4.56 14.14
C SER A 143 -7.66 -4.37 13.59
N PRO A 144 -8.71 -4.84 14.28
CA PRO A 144 -10.09 -4.64 13.85
C PRO A 144 -10.55 -3.16 13.89
N ASN A 145 -9.79 -2.25 14.52
CA ASN A 145 -10.13 -0.84 14.60
C ASN A 145 -9.12 0.02 13.81
N PRO A 146 -9.40 0.40 12.56
CA PRO A 146 -8.44 1.12 11.70
C PRO A 146 -8.08 2.52 12.25
N ASN A 147 -8.91 3.11 13.11
CA ASN A 147 -8.69 4.44 13.68
C ASN A 147 -7.48 4.50 14.63
N ILE A 148 -6.94 3.36 15.04
CA ILE A 148 -5.71 3.27 15.83
C ILE A 148 -4.55 3.96 15.11
N ILE A 149 -4.47 3.78 13.79
CA ILE A 149 -3.41 4.37 12.94
C ILE A 149 -3.47 5.90 12.95
N MET A 150 -4.64 6.50 13.23
CA MET A 150 -4.81 7.95 13.33
C MET A 150 -4.24 8.55 14.62
N THR A 151 -3.89 7.74 15.61
CA THR A 151 -3.36 8.25 16.88
C THR A 151 -1.97 8.85 16.68
N SER A 152 -1.69 9.98 17.36
CA SER A 152 -0.45 10.76 17.20
C SER A 152 0.81 9.92 17.45
N LEU A 153 0.80 9.06 18.48
CA LEU A 153 1.91 8.16 18.76
C LEU A 153 2.23 7.24 17.59
N ILE A 154 1.21 6.59 17.02
CA ILE A 154 1.39 5.62 15.95
C ILE A 154 1.80 6.31 14.66
N GLN A 155 1.20 7.46 14.34
CA GLN A 155 1.64 8.28 13.20
C GLN A 155 3.10 8.71 13.35
N ASP A 156 3.53 9.12 14.54
CA ASP A 156 4.92 9.51 14.79
C ASP A 156 5.90 8.33 14.65
N ILE A 157 5.51 7.14 15.12
CA ILE A 157 6.29 5.90 14.95
C ILE A 157 6.42 5.53 13.47
N ILE A 158 5.31 5.54 12.72
CA ILE A 158 5.29 5.23 11.28
C ILE A 158 6.18 6.23 10.53
N ARG A 159 6.01 7.54 10.76
CA ARG A 159 6.83 8.58 10.13
C ARG A 159 8.32 8.43 10.47
N TYR A 160 8.63 8.12 11.73
CA TYR A 160 10.00 7.89 12.18
C TYR A 160 10.66 6.74 11.41
N LYS A 161 9.98 5.59 11.35
CA LYS A 161 10.49 4.40 10.64
C LYS A 161 10.55 4.63 9.13
N TRP A 162 9.53 5.23 8.54
CA TRP A 162 9.50 5.57 7.12
C TRP A 162 10.65 6.49 6.72
N ARG A 163 10.95 7.55 7.49
CA ARG A 163 12.07 8.45 7.19
C ARG A 163 13.42 7.73 7.17
N LYS A 164 13.58 6.65 7.93
CA LYS A 164 14.82 5.87 7.99
C LYS A 164 14.93 4.82 6.88
N ILE A 165 13.82 4.30 6.36
CA ILE A 165 13.80 3.20 5.37
C ILE A 165 13.49 3.70 3.96
N SER A 166 12.77 4.82 3.81
CA SER A 166 12.29 5.34 2.52
C SER A 166 13.37 5.51 1.46
N TRP A 167 14.63 5.79 1.84
CA TRP A 167 15.74 5.85 0.90
C TRP A 167 15.95 4.56 0.10
N VAL A 168 15.68 3.39 0.71
CA VAL A 168 15.74 2.09 0.03
C VAL A 168 14.68 2.00 -1.07
N MET A 169 13.45 2.45 -0.77
CA MET A 169 12.37 2.48 -1.76
C MET A 169 12.63 3.51 -2.87
N TYR A 170 13.18 4.68 -2.54
CA TYR A 170 13.61 5.66 -3.56
C TYR A 170 14.73 5.11 -4.44
N PHE A 171 15.70 4.41 -3.86
CA PHE A 171 16.76 3.77 -4.62
C PHE A 171 16.22 2.69 -5.56
N GLN A 172 15.32 1.83 -5.08
CA GLN A 172 14.66 0.82 -5.91
C GLN A 172 13.87 1.45 -7.05
N ALA A 173 13.08 2.51 -6.76
CA ALA A 173 12.33 3.24 -7.77
C ALA A 173 13.26 3.89 -8.82
N PHE A 174 14.40 4.42 -8.39
CA PHE A 174 15.41 4.99 -9.28
C PHE A 174 16.02 3.92 -10.21
N VAL A 175 16.42 2.76 -9.67
CA VAL A 175 16.92 1.62 -10.45
C VAL A 175 15.86 1.15 -11.45
N TYR A 176 14.59 1.10 -11.04
CA TYR A 176 13.48 0.74 -11.92
C TYR A 176 13.25 1.75 -13.05
N MET A 177 13.29 3.05 -12.74
CA MET A 177 13.18 4.10 -13.75
C MET A 177 14.34 4.05 -14.76
N LEU A 178 15.56 3.79 -14.28
CA LEU A 178 16.71 3.55 -15.14
C LEU A 178 16.49 2.34 -16.06
N TYR A 179 15.96 1.23 -15.52
CA TYR A 179 15.59 0.05 -16.30
C TYR A 179 14.57 0.38 -17.39
N MET A 180 13.51 1.14 -17.06
CA MET A 180 12.49 1.54 -18.04
C MET A 180 13.05 2.44 -19.15
N LEU A 181 13.96 3.36 -18.81
CA LEU A 181 14.64 4.19 -19.80
C LEU A 181 15.51 3.34 -20.72
N LEU A 182 16.33 2.45 -20.17
CA LEU A 182 17.18 1.56 -20.97
C LEU A 182 16.33 0.61 -21.85
N LEU A 183 15.23 0.07 -21.32
CA LEU A 183 14.29 -0.74 -22.11
C LEU A 183 13.69 0.06 -23.27
N SER A 184 13.34 1.32 -23.05
CA SER A 184 12.82 2.19 -24.11
C SER A 184 13.89 2.49 -25.17
N PHE A 185 15.13 2.78 -24.76
CA PHE A 185 16.25 2.96 -25.70
C PHE A 185 16.57 1.69 -26.47
N TYR A 186 16.50 0.53 -25.82
CA TYR A 186 16.70 -0.76 -26.45
C TYR A 186 15.70 -0.98 -27.59
N VAL A 187 14.41 -0.81 -27.29
CA VAL A 187 13.32 -0.96 -28.26
C VAL A 187 13.45 0.03 -29.42
N LEU A 188 13.93 1.26 -29.18
CA LEU A 188 14.02 2.28 -30.24
C LEU A 188 15.24 2.15 -31.15
N TYR A 189 16.41 1.79 -30.60
CA TYR A 189 17.69 1.94 -31.31
C TYR A 189 18.56 0.68 -31.35
N PHE A 190 18.32 -0.30 -30.47
CA PHE A 190 19.27 -1.38 -30.22
C PHE A 190 18.65 -2.78 -30.23
N ILE A 191 17.52 -2.99 -30.94
CA ILE A 191 16.73 -4.23 -30.96
C ILE A 191 17.51 -5.51 -31.36
N GLU A 192 18.77 -5.40 -31.79
CA GLU A 192 19.64 -6.53 -32.17
C GLU A 192 21.04 -6.43 -31.53
N ASN A 193 21.23 -5.54 -30.55
CA ASN A 193 22.53 -5.35 -29.92
C ASN A 193 22.65 -6.21 -28.65
N ASP A 194 23.39 -7.32 -28.77
CA ASP A 194 23.62 -8.26 -27.68
C ASP A 194 24.25 -7.61 -26.44
N SER A 195 25.20 -6.68 -26.62
CA SER A 195 25.86 -6.02 -25.50
C SER A 195 24.88 -5.20 -24.66
N PHE A 196 23.95 -4.52 -25.31
CA PHE A 196 22.91 -3.76 -24.60
C PHE A 196 21.89 -4.69 -23.92
N LEU A 197 21.56 -5.81 -24.56
CA LEU A 197 20.70 -6.84 -23.99
C LEU A 197 21.29 -7.42 -22.69
N PHE A 198 22.59 -7.70 -22.63
CA PHE A 198 23.26 -8.15 -21.40
C PHE A 198 23.12 -7.14 -20.25
N VAL A 199 23.29 -5.84 -20.53
CA VAL A 199 23.12 -4.78 -19.52
C VAL A 199 21.67 -4.76 -19.00
N LEU A 200 20.70 -4.85 -19.91
CA LEU A 200 19.28 -4.83 -19.56
C LEU A 200 18.88 -6.07 -18.74
N PHE A 201 19.37 -7.25 -19.13
CA PHE A 201 19.16 -8.49 -18.39
C PHE A 201 19.81 -8.46 -17.00
N PHE A 202 21.03 -7.94 -16.89
CA PHE A 202 21.70 -7.77 -15.60
C PHE A 202 20.90 -6.87 -14.65
N LEU A 203 20.38 -5.75 -15.16
CA LEU A 203 19.55 -4.84 -14.37
C LEU A 203 18.22 -5.48 -13.95
N SER A 204 17.60 -6.25 -14.84
CA SER A 204 16.39 -7.05 -14.55
C SER A 204 16.65 -8.07 -13.44
N MET A 205 17.81 -8.74 -13.46
CA MET A 205 18.22 -9.67 -12.41
C MET A 205 18.52 -8.98 -11.08
N LEU A 206 19.10 -7.77 -11.09
CA LEU A 206 19.30 -7.00 -9.87
C LEU A 206 17.95 -6.66 -9.20
N LEU A 207 16.94 -6.30 -10.01
CA LEU A 207 15.58 -6.05 -9.51
C LEU A 207 14.90 -7.32 -8.98
N SER A 208 15.14 -8.48 -9.60
CA SER A 208 14.54 -9.75 -9.14
C SER A 208 15.14 -10.26 -7.82
N LEU A 209 16.39 -9.92 -7.50
CA LEU A 209 16.99 -10.25 -6.19
C LEU A 209 16.22 -9.62 -5.02
N TYR A 210 15.69 -8.41 -5.20
CA TYR A 210 14.85 -7.75 -4.21
C TYR A 210 13.54 -8.54 -3.98
N GLU A 211 12.92 -9.02 -5.05
CA GLU A 211 11.69 -9.83 -4.97
C GLU A 211 11.93 -11.17 -4.26
N VAL A 212 13.08 -11.80 -4.51
CA VAL A 212 13.48 -13.02 -3.80
C VAL A 212 13.63 -12.75 -2.30
N TYR A 213 14.26 -11.63 -1.92
CA TYR A 213 14.35 -11.23 -0.52
C TYR A 213 12.96 -10.97 0.09
N GLN A 214 12.07 -10.27 -0.62
CA GLN A 214 10.72 -9.99 -0.16
C GLN A 214 9.89 -11.26 0.06
N PHE A 215 10.02 -12.25 -0.84
CA PHE A 215 9.35 -13.54 -0.73
C PHE A 215 9.75 -14.30 0.54
N PHE A 216 11.04 -14.34 0.86
CA PHE A 216 11.52 -15.01 2.10
C PHE A 216 11.17 -14.24 3.36
N ALA A 217 11.14 -12.91 3.32
CA ALA A 217 10.83 -12.08 4.49
C ALA A 217 9.34 -12.13 4.88
N SER A 218 8.41 -12.22 3.91
CA SER A 218 6.97 -12.20 4.20
C SER A 218 6.14 -12.98 3.16
N PRO A 219 6.15 -14.33 3.20
CA PRO A 219 5.54 -15.15 2.15
C PRO A 219 4.00 -15.03 2.09
N LEU A 220 3.33 -14.93 3.24
CA LEU A 220 1.87 -14.83 3.30
C LEU A 220 1.35 -13.50 2.73
N SER A 221 2.02 -12.41 3.06
CA SER A 221 1.70 -11.08 2.53
C SER A 221 2.07 -10.99 1.05
N TYR A 222 3.15 -11.66 0.64
CA TYR A 222 3.58 -11.70 -0.75
C TYR A 222 2.52 -12.29 -1.68
N ILE A 223 1.89 -13.40 -1.28
CA ILE A 223 0.85 -14.08 -2.09
C ILE A 223 -0.43 -13.23 -2.23
N LYS A 224 -0.71 -12.34 -1.27
CA LYS A 224 -1.92 -11.49 -1.31
C LYS A 224 -1.78 -10.28 -2.22
N ASP A 225 -0.56 -9.85 -2.55
CA ASP A 225 -0.34 -8.63 -3.32
C ASP A 225 -0.26 -8.92 -4.83
N LEU A 226 -1.18 -8.31 -5.59
CA LEU A 226 -1.27 -8.42 -7.05
C LEU A 226 0.01 -7.96 -7.76
N TRP A 227 0.73 -6.99 -7.19
CA TRP A 227 1.92 -6.43 -7.81
C TRP A 227 3.08 -7.42 -7.90
N ASN A 228 3.19 -8.33 -6.93
CA ASN A 228 4.23 -9.34 -6.90
C ASN A 228 4.07 -10.35 -8.06
N TYR A 229 2.83 -10.65 -8.46
CA TYR A 229 2.57 -11.49 -9.63
C TYR A 229 3.04 -10.83 -10.93
N ILE A 230 2.88 -9.51 -11.04
CA ILE A 230 3.35 -8.72 -12.18
C ILE A 230 4.88 -8.73 -12.24
N ASP A 231 5.57 -8.62 -11.10
CA ASP A 231 7.04 -8.73 -11.04
C ASP A 231 7.56 -10.11 -11.42
N ILE A 232 6.89 -11.18 -10.97
CA ILE A 232 7.21 -12.55 -11.37
C ILE A 232 7.07 -12.70 -12.89
N ALA A 233 5.92 -12.28 -13.43
CA ALA A 233 5.66 -12.39 -14.86
C ALA A 233 6.67 -11.56 -15.68
N ARG A 234 7.02 -10.33 -15.26
CA ARG A 234 8.09 -9.53 -15.87
C ARG A 234 9.42 -10.27 -15.86
N THR A 235 9.80 -10.84 -14.72
CA THR A 235 11.09 -11.54 -14.57
C THR A 235 11.16 -12.77 -15.46
N ILE A 236 10.08 -13.56 -15.53
CA ILE A 236 9.96 -14.71 -16.43
C ILE A 236 10.08 -14.25 -17.89
N SER A 237 9.33 -13.23 -18.30
CA SER A 237 9.40 -12.70 -19.66
C SER A 237 10.77 -12.15 -20.03
N SER A 238 11.47 -11.52 -19.08
CA SER A 238 12.84 -11.03 -19.28
C SER A 238 13.83 -12.16 -19.48
N ILE A 239 13.71 -13.27 -18.73
CA ILE A 239 14.55 -14.46 -18.89
C ILE A 239 14.25 -15.15 -20.23
N LEU A 240 12.97 -15.33 -20.56
CA LEU A 240 12.56 -15.93 -21.83
C LEU A 240 13.07 -15.12 -23.02
N TYR A 241 12.91 -13.79 -22.99
CA TYR A 241 13.40 -12.92 -24.05
C TYR A 241 14.92 -13.06 -24.25
N PHE A 242 15.69 -13.02 -23.15
CA PHE A 242 17.14 -13.17 -23.18
C PHE A 242 17.59 -14.50 -23.80
N VAL A 243 17.00 -15.62 -23.37
CA VAL A 243 17.36 -16.96 -23.87
C VAL A 243 17.02 -17.13 -25.35
N ILE A 244 15.82 -16.69 -25.76
CA ILE A 244 15.38 -16.79 -27.15
C ILE A 244 16.25 -15.91 -28.06
N SER A 245 16.54 -14.69 -27.63
CA SER A 245 17.36 -13.75 -28.41
C SER A 245 18.79 -14.26 -28.65
N LEU A 246 19.36 -15.03 -27.72
CA LEU A 246 20.69 -15.65 -27.88
C LEU A 246 20.70 -16.88 -28.80
N THR A 247 19.57 -17.58 -28.91
CA THR A 247 19.51 -18.86 -29.64
C THR A 247 19.05 -18.66 -31.09
N THR A 248 18.15 -17.70 -31.32
CA THR A 248 17.47 -17.54 -32.61
C THR A 248 17.34 -16.07 -32.96
N SER A 249 17.97 -15.64 -34.06
CA SER A 249 17.84 -14.26 -34.53
C SER A 249 16.44 -14.01 -35.13
N ALA A 250 15.75 -12.99 -34.61
CA ALA A 250 14.59 -12.33 -35.22
C ALA A 250 13.37 -13.20 -35.60
N SER A 251 12.89 -14.07 -34.71
CA SER A 251 11.59 -14.76 -34.89
C SER A 251 10.40 -13.87 -34.49
N THR A 252 9.21 -14.15 -35.05
CA THR A 252 7.93 -13.51 -34.63
C THR A 252 7.70 -13.66 -33.13
N ILE A 253 7.97 -14.85 -32.59
CA ILE A 253 7.88 -15.18 -31.16
C ILE A 253 8.75 -14.24 -30.31
N THR A 254 9.96 -13.90 -30.79
CA THR A 254 10.87 -12.99 -30.07
C THR A 254 10.26 -11.60 -29.90
N ARG A 255 9.58 -11.10 -30.94
CA ARG A 255 8.90 -9.78 -30.91
C ARG A 255 7.65 -9.81 -30.04
N GLU A 256 6.91 -10.90 -30.04
CA GLU A 256 5.73 -11.08 -29.17
C GLU A 256 6.15 -11.09 -27.69
N VAL A 257 7.20 -11.85 -27.35
CA VAL A 257 7.74 -11.90 -25.98
C VAL A 257 8.28 -10.53 -25.55
N LEU A 258 8.99 -9.81 -26.43
CA LEU A 258 9.45 -8.45 -26.15
C LEU A 258 8.27 -7.49 -25.91
N SER A 259 7.23 -7.58 -26.74
CA SER A 259 6.04 -6.74 -26.60
C SER A 259 5.34 -6.98 -25.26
N PHE A 260 5.21 -8.25 -24.86
CA PHE A 260 4.66 -8.62 -23.57
C PHE A 260 5.53 -8.11 -22.40
N LEU A 261 6.86 -8.25 -22.51
CA LEU A 261 7.82 -7.71 -21.52
C LEU A 261 7.69 -6.19 -21.36
N VAL A 262 7.52 -5.46 -22.47
CA VAL A 262 7.34 -4.00 -22.46
C VAL A 262 6.03 -3.64 -21.77
N ILE A 263 4.91 -4.26 -22.17
CA ILE A 263 3.58 -3.99 -21.58
C ILE A 263 3.61 -4.22 -20.06
N ILE A 264 4.14 -5.36 -19.61
CA ILE A 264 4.15 -5.71 -18.19
C ILE A 264 5.09 -4.82 -17.38
N SER A 265 6.21 -4.40 -17.97
CA SER A 265 7.14 -3.44 -17.35
C SER A 265 6.50 -2.06 -17.20
N TRP A 266 5.76 -1.57 -18.20
CA TRP A 266 5.02 -0.31 -18.07
C TRP A 266 3.91 -0.38 -17.04
N LEU A 267 3.14 -1.47 -17.03
CA LEU A 267 2.08 -1.70 -16.05
C LEU A 267 2.65 -1.69 -14.62
N ARG A 268 3.79 -2.36 -14.39
CA ARG A 268 4.48 -2.33 -13.09
C ARG A 268 5.00 -0.95 -12.72
N GLY A 269 5.38 -0.11 -13.69
CA GLY A 269 5.82 1.26 -13.45
C GLY A 269 4.80 2.11 -12.67
N ILE A 270 3.50 1.86 -12.83
CA ILE A 270 2.43 2.55 -12.11
C ILE A 270 2.60 2.40 -10.59
N ALA A 271 3.03 1.22 -10.12
CA ALA A 271 3.16 0.95 -8.70
C ALA A 271 4.31 1.74 -8.04
N TYR A 272 5.36 2.09 -8.78
CA TYR A 272 6.47 2.88 -8.23
C TYR A 272 6.09 4.33 -7.91
N PHE A 273 4.99 4.83 -8.48
CA PHE A 273 4.41 6.11 -8.04
C PHE A 273 3.86 6.07 -6.60
N ARG A 274 3.70 4.88 -5.99
CA ARG A 274 3.32 4.75 -4.56
C ARG A 274 4.35 5.38 -3.62
N VAL A 275 5.61 5.49 -4.05
CA VAL A 275 6.69 6.04 -3.21
C VAL A 275 6.46 7.53 -2.92
N PHE A 276 5.90 8.30 -3.86
CA PHE A 276 5.61 9.72 -3.64
C PHE A 276 4.27 9.91 -2.93
N SER A 277 4.25 10.75 -1.89
CA SER A 277 3.07 11.00 -1.06
C SER A 277 1.85 11.48 -1.86
N ASN A 278 2.05 12.32 -2.88
CA ASN A 278 0.96 12.95 -3.62
C ASN A 278 0.30 11.96 -4.60
N THR A 279 1.08 11.11 -5.27
CA THR A 279 0.57 10.14 -6.25
C THR A 279 0.12 8.84 -5.61
N ARG A 280 0.55 8.56 -4.37
CA ARG A 280 0.17 7.35 -3.64
C ARG A 280 -1.34 7.14 -3.54
N TYR A 281 -2.05 8.20 -3.18
CA TYR A 281 -3.50 8.17 -3.11
C TYR A 281 -4.13 7.78 -4.45
N MET A 282 -3.63 8.31 -5.56
CA MET A 282 -4.12 7.99 -6.90
C MET A 282 -3.91 6.52 -7.26
N VAL A 283 -2.73 5.95 -6.94
CA VAL A 283 -2.44 4.53 -7.19
C VAL A 283 -3.40 3.62 -6.39
N ASN A 284 -3.66 3.97 -5.13
CA ASN A 284 -4.60 3.21 -4.30
C ASN A 284 -6.04 3.34 -4.83
N LEU A 285 -6.45 4.54 -5.25
CA LEU A 285 -7.75 4.77 -5.87
C LEU A 285 -7.93 3.91 -7.13
N ILE A 286 -6.94 3.89 -8.03
CA ILE A 286 -6.97 3.03 -9.22
C ILE A 286 -7.13 1.56 -8.81
N SER A 287 -6.39 1.10 -7.79
CA SER A 287 -6.49 -0.29 -7.34
C SER A 287 -7.85 -0.64 -6.75
N GLU A 288 -8.48 0.26 -5.99
CA GLU A 288 -9.82 0.03 -5.44
C GLU A 288 -10.90 0.09 -6.53
N VAL A 289 -10.78 1.03 -7.47
CA VAL A 289 -11.69 1.11 -8.63
C VAL A 289 -11.60 -0.17 -9.47
N ILE A 290 -10.41 -0.70 -9.74
CA ILE A 290 -10.26 -1.97 -10.47
C ILE A 290 -10.97 -3.13 -9.75
N LYS A 291 -10.86 -3.20 -8.40
CA LYS A 291 -11.56 -4.23 -7.61
C LYS A 291 -13.08 -4.08 -7.73
N ASP A 292 -13.61 -2.88 -7.53
CA ASP A 292 -15.04 -2.60 -7.56
C ASP A 292 -15.63 -2.79 -8.97
N MET A 293 -14.84 -2.52 -10.02
CA MET A 293 -15.22 -2.76 -11.42
C MET A 293 -15.29 -4.25 -11.80
N THR A 294 -14.80 -5.18 -10.99
CA THR A 294 -14.75 -6.60 -11.35
C THR A 294 -16.14 -7.16 -11.65
N SER A 295 -17.14 -6.84 -10.83
CA SER A 295 -18.53 -7.29 -11.05
C SER A 295 -19.10 -6.77 -12.37
N PHE A 296 -18.77 -5.52 -12.72
CA PHE A 296 -19.14 -4.92 -14.00
C PHE A 296 -18.44 -5.62 -15.17
N LEU A 297 -17.14 -5.91 -15.06
CA LEU A 297 -16.36 -6.58 -16.11
C LEU A 297 -16.88 -8.00 -16.39
N ILE A 298 -17.36 -8.72 -15.38
CA ILE A 298 -17.98 -10.04 -15.56
C ILE A 298 -19.25 -9.94 -16.42
N LEU A 299 -20.11 -8.97 -16.14
CA LEU A 299 -21.33 -8.73 -16.91
C LEU A 299 -21.02 -8.27 -18.34
N LEU A 300 -20.04 -7.38 -18.49
CA LEU A 300 -19.58 -6.91 -19.80
C LEU A 300 -19.06 -8.11 -20.61
N PHE A 301 -18.15 -8.91 -20.06
CA PHE A 301 -17.59 -10.08 -20.73
C PHE A 301 -18.66 -11.10 -21.15
N TYR A 302 -19.64 -11.37 -20.29
CA TYR A 302 -20.78 -12.23 -20.64
C TYR A 302 -21.58 -11.68 -21.82
N SER A 303 -21.84 -10.37 -21.82
CA SER A 303 -22.54 -9.69 -22.90
C SER A 303 -21.75 -9.72 -24.21
N THR A 304 -20.45 -9.37 -24.17
CA THR A 304 -19.54 -9.40 -25.32
C THR A 304 -19.49 -10.79 -25.95
N LEU A 305 -19.36 -11.85 -25.15
CA LEU A 305 -19.39 -13.24 -25.63
C LEU A 305 -20.73 -13.59 -26.27
N SER A 306 -21.84 -13.22 -25.62
CA SER A 306 -23.19 -13.50 -26.11
C SER A 306 -23.40 -12.89 -27.49
N PHE A 307 -23.02 -11.62 -27.67
CA PHE A 307 -23.13 -10.94 -28.95
C PHE A 307 -22.15 -11.47 -29.99
N ALA A 308 -20.94 -11.89 -29.60
CA ALA A 308 -20.00 -12.52 -30.52
C ALA A 308 -20.59 -13.81 -31.13
N PHE A 309 -21.26 -14.63 -30.30
CA PHE A 309 -21.97 -15.82 -30.79
C PHE A 309 -23.17 -15.48 -31.67
N ILE A 310 -23.95 -14.46 -31.31
CA ILE A 310 -25.09 -14.03 -32.14
C ILE A 310 -24.62 -13.57 -33.53
N PHE A 311 -23.56 -12.76 -33.61
CA PHE A 311 -23.02 -12.32 -34.89
C PHE A 311 -22.42 -13.47 -35.69
N LEU A 312 -21.74 -14.42 -35.04
CA LEU A 312 -21.23 -15.64 -35.67
C LEU A 312 -22.35 -16.48 -36.32
N VAL A 313 -23.53 -16.56 -35.69
CA VAL A 313 -24.67 -17.32 -36.23
C VAL A 313 -25.38 -16.57 -37.36
N LEU A 314 -25.42 -15.24 -37.29
CA LEU A 314 -26.09 -14.41 -38.29
C LEU A 314 -25.32 -14.24 -39.59
N ASP A 315 -24.00 -14.45 -39.56
CA ASP A 315 -23.13 -14.32 -40.72
C ASP A 315 -22.61 -15.71 -41.16
N ASN A 316 -23.03 -16.12 -42.36
CA ASN A 316 -22.77 -17.44 -42.94
C ASN A 316 -21.35 -17.57 -43.55
N ASN A 317 -20.52 -16.53 -43.47
CA ASN A 317 -19.26 -16.44 -44.21
C ASN A 317 -18.05 -17.11 -43.52
N ASN A 318 -18.15 -18.28 -42.91
CA ASN A 318 -17.02 -19.00 -42.27
C ASN A 318 -15.93 -18.12 -41.55
N PRO A 319 -16.24 -17.13 -40.70
CA PRO A 319 -15.16 -16.35 -40.07
C PRO A 319 -14.70 -17.01 -38.77
N GLN A 320 -13.47 -16.69 -38.39
CA GLN A 320 -12.94 -17.15 -37.11
C GLN A 320 -13.69 -16.45 -35.96
N PHE A 321 -14.05 -17.20 -34.91
CA PHE A 321 -14.74 -16.66 -33.74
C PHE A 321 -14.06 -15.40 -33.15
N ILE A 322 -12.73 -15.34 -33.23
CA ILE A 322 -11.94 -14.21 -32.72
C ILE A 322 -12.29 -12.88 -33.40
N ASP A 323 -12.72 -12.90 -34.66
CA ASP A 323 -13.04 -11.68 -35.40
C ASP A 323 -14.37 -11.09 -34.94
N TYR A 324 -15.37 -11.93 -34.68
CA TYR A 324 -16.62 -11.50 -34.07
C TYR A 324 -16.45 -11.05 -32.61
N LEU A 325 -15.54 -11.68 -31.87
CA LEU A 325 -15.21 -11.23 -30.52
C LEU A 325 -14.62 -9.81 -30.54
N LYS A 326 -13.73 -9.50 -31.51
CA LYS A 326 -13.21 -8.13 -31.71
C LYS A 326 -14.33 -7.17 -32.07
N ILE A 327 -15.25 -7.56 -32.95
CA ILE A 327 -16.40 -6.71 -33.36
C ILE A 327 -17.30 -6.42 -32.15
N SER A 328 -17.67 -7.44 -31.37
CA SER A 328 -18.49 -7.25 -30.16
C SER A 328 -17.79 -6.36 -29.14
N TYR A 329 -16.48 -6.49 -28.96
CA TYR A 329 -15.72 -5.58 -28.10
C TYR A 329 -15.70 -4.13 -28.63
N ARG A 330 -15.58 -3.92 -29.94
CA ARG A 330 -15.67 -2.57 -30.54
C ARG A 330 -17.01 -1.91 -30.24
N PHE A 331 -18.10 -2.67 -30.27
CA PHE A 331 -19.42 -2.16 -29.90
C PHE A 331 -19.52 -1.75 -28.42
N ASP A 332 -18.82 -2.43 -27.51
CA ASP A 332 -18.79 -2.05 -26.09
C ASP A 332 -18.12 -0.69 -25.86
N VAL A 333 -17.16 -0.33 -26.72
CA VAL A 333 -16.44 0.97 -26.68
C VAL A 333 -17.16 2.06 -27.48
N GLY A 334 -18.20 1.71 -28.24
CA GLY A 334 -18.98 2.63 -29.07
C GLY A 334 -18.40 2.88 -30.47
N ASP A 335 -17.48 2.02 -30.92
CA ASP A 335 -16.94 2.04 -32.29
C ASP A 335 -17.82 1.18 -33.19
N PHE A 336 -18.66 1.83 -34.00
CA PHE A 336 -19.72 1.21 -34.79
C PHE A 336 -19.37 1.23 -36.28
N ASP A 337 -19.30 0.05 -36.88
CA ASP A 337 -19.24 -0.12 -38.33
C ASP A 337 -20.56 -0.72 -38.83
N THR A 338 -21.44 0.13 -39.39
CA THR A 338 -22.82 -0.22 -39.75
C THR A 338 -23.05 -0.40 -41.25
N ALA A 339 -22.00 -0.32 -42.07
CA ALA A 339 -22.12 -0.23 -43.52
C ALA A 339 -22.80 -1.45 -44.18
N ASP A 340 -22.57 -2.65 -43.64
CA ASP A 340 -22.99 -3.93 -44.27
C ASP A 340 -23.93 -4.77 -43.37
N MET A 341 -24.69 -4.15 -42.47
CA MET A 341 -25.55 -4.88 -41.52
C MET A 341 -26.92 -5.28 -42.10
N ASN A 342 -27.28 -6.56 -41.94
CA ASN A 342 -28.60 -7.10 -42.22
C ASN A 342 -29.66 -6.61 -41.21
N SER A 343 -30.96 -6.74 -41.55
CA SER A 343 -32.08 -6.30 -40.69
C SER A 343 -32.07 -6.94 -39.29
N MET A 344 -31.72 -8.23 -39.18
CA MET A 344 -31.59 -8.90 -37.88
C MET A 344 -30.38 -8.41 -37.09
N GLN A 345 -29.27 -8.11 -37.76
CA GLN A 345 -28.07 -7.55 -37.13
C GLN A 345 -28.32 -6.13 -36.60
N TRP A 346 -29.15 -5.34 -37.29
CA TRP A 346 -29.60 -4.02 -36.81
C TRP A 346 -30.39 -4.09 -35.50
N ILE A 347 -31.22 -5.12 -35.31
CA ILE A 347 -31.92 -5.33 -34.03
C ILE A 347 -30.93 -5.69 -32.92
N CYS A 348 -29.98 -6.58 -33.20
CA CYS A 348 -28.93 -6.94 -32.26
C CYS A 348 -28.06 -5.72 -31.90
N PHE A 349 -27.68 -4.92 -32.89
CA PHE A 349 -26.94 -3.67 -32.70
C PHE A 349 -27.67 -2.69 -31.77
N PHE A 350 -28.98 -2.51 -31.97
CA PHE A 350 -29.80 -1.68 -31.08
C PHE A 350 -29.76 -2.19 -29.63
N LEU A 351 -29.88 -3.51 -29.42
CA LEU A 351 -29.80 -4.10 -28.08
C LEU A 351 -28.40 -3.96 -27.46
N VAL A 352 -27.33 -4.17 -28.22
CA VAL A 352 -25.94 -3.98 -27.76
C VAL A 352 -25.71 -2.54 -27.31
N SER A 353 -26.08 -1.57 -28.15
CA SER A 353 -25.90 -0.15 -27.83
C SER A 353 -26.71 0.26 -26.59
N MET A 354 -27.94 -0.24 -26.44
CA MET A 354 -28.76 0.03 -25.26
C MET A 354 -28.17 -0.59 -23.99
N ILE A 355 -27.78 -1.87 -24.02
CA ILE A 355 -27.32 -2.59 -22.83
C ILE A 355 -25.87 -2.21 -22.52
N ASN A 356 -24.94 -2.36 -23.45
CA ASN A 356 -23.50 -2.25 -23.19
C ASN A 356 -23.03 -0.78 -23.18
N MET A 357 -23.51 0.05 -24.09
CA MET A 357 -23.08 1.46 -24.12
C MET A 357 -23.92 2.30 -23.15
N ILE A 358 -25.25 2.23 -23.18
CA ILE A 358 -26.07 3.12 -22.34
C ILE A 358 -26.16 2.63 -20.90
N VAL A 359 -26.60 1.40 -20.65
CA VAL A 359 -26.83 0.94 -19.27
C VAL A 359 -25.51 0.66 -18.56
N MET A 360 -24.63 -0.12 -19.20
CA MET A 360 -23.40 -0.61 -18.58
C MET A 360 -22.38 0.53 -18.35
N LEU A 361 -22.13 1.45 -19.30
CA LEU A 361 -21.21 2.58 -19.03
C LEU A 361 -21.73 3.52 -17.93
N ASN A 362 -23.04 3.77 -17.87
CA ASN A 362 -23.61 4.60 -16.81
C ASN A 362 -23.52 3.93 -15.44
N LEU A 363 -23.71 2.61 -15.37
CA LEU A 363 -23.50 1.83 -14.14
C LEU A 363 -22.03 1.90 -13.70
N LEU A 364 -21.09 1.79 -14.65
CA LEU A 364 -19.66 1.88 -14.37
C LEU A 364 -19.30 3.25 -13.77
N ILE A 365 -19.80 4.35 -14.34
CA ILE A 365 -19.57 5.71 -13.82
C ILE A 365 -20.14 5.84 -12.39
N ALA A 366 -21.33 5.31 -12.13
CA ALA A 366 -21.93 5.34 -10.80
C ALA A 366 -21.08 4.58 -9.75
N ILE A 367 -20.62 3.37 -10.08
CA ILE A 367 -19.74 2.57 -9.21
C ILE A 367 -18.45 3.33 -8.93
N MET A 368 -17.81 3.89 -9.97
CA MET A 368 -16.58 4.67 -9.80
C MET A 368 -16.79 5.91 -8.91
N GLY A 369 -17.94 6.58 -9.02
CA GLY A 369 -18.31 7.71 -8.18
C GLY A 369 -18.39 7.34 -6.70
N ASP A 370 -19.05 6.22 -6.38
CA ASP A 370 -19.16 5.71 -5.02
C ASP A 370 -17.80 5.29 -4.43
N THR A 371 -16.97 4.60 -5.21
CA THR A 371 -15.61 4.20 -4.80
C THR A 371 -14.75 5.44 -4.53
N PHE A 372 -14.82 6.45 -5.40
CA PHE A 372 -14.10 7.70 -5.23
C PHE A 372 -14.49 8.40 -3.92
N GLY A 373 -15.81 8.50 -3.63
CA GLY A 373 -16.31 9.06 -2.38
C GLY A 373 -15.79 8.33 -1.15
N LYS A 374 -15.88 6.98 -1.13
CA LYS A 374 -15.40 6.14 -0.02
C LYS A 374 -13.90 6.27 0.24
N VAL A 375 -13.10 6.32 -0.83
CA VAL A 375 -11.64 6.42 -0.75
C VAL A 375 -11.22 7.83 -0.32
N GLN A 376 -11.97 8.87 -0.73
CA GLN A 376 -11.76 10.24 -0.29
C GLN A 376 -12.08 10.43 1.20
N GLU A 377 -13.19 9.87 1.70
CA GLU A 377 -13.54 9.91 3.13
C GLU A 377 -12.46 9.24 4.00
N ASN A 378 -11.88 8.14 3.50
CA ASN A 378 -10.85 7.39 4.21
C ASN A 378 -9.41 7.80 3.84
N TYR A 379 -9.21 8.96 3.21
CA TYR A 379 -7.91 9.41 2.69
C TYR A 379 -6.78 9.27 3.72
N GLN A 380 -7.02 9.71 4.96
CA GLN A 380 -6.01 9.67 6.02
C GLN A 380 -5.66 8.24 6.45
N ILE A 381 -6.64 7.34 6.49
CA ILE A 381 -6.46 5.93 6.86
C ILE A 381 -5.71 5.20 5.75
N VAL A 382 -6.17 5.36 4.50
CA VAL A 382 -5.57 4.74 3.31
C VAL A 382 -4.13 5.21 3.10
N THR A 383 -3.86 6.50 3.29
CA THR A 383 -2.49 7.03 3.21
C THR A 383 -1.61 6.49 4.33
N ALA A 384 -2.16 6.30 5.53
CA ALA A 384 -1.37 5.80 6.66
C ALA A 384 -1.10 4.28 6.60
N MET A 385 -2.04 3.47 6.09
CA MET A 385 -1.85 2.02 5.89
C MET A 385 -0.89 1.67 4.75
N SER A 386 -0.65 2.61 3.85
CA SER A 386 0.22 2.42 2.68
C SER A 386 1.72 2.60 2.94
N PHE A 387 2.10 2.86 4.19
CA PHE A 387 3.48 2.90 4.67
C PHE A 387 3.87 1.55 5.26
#